data_AF-A0A2A5XJD9-F1
#
_entry.id   AF-A0A2A5XJD9-F1
#
_cell.length_a   1.000
_cell.length_b   1.000
_cell.length_c   1.000
_cell.angle_alpha   90.00
_cell.angle_beta   90.00
_cell.angle_gamma   90.00
#
_symmetry.space_group_name_H-M   'P 1'
#
loop_
_entity.id
_entity.type
_entity.pdbx_description
1 polymer ?
#
loop_
_entity_poly.entity_id
_entity_poly.type
_entity_poly.pdbx_seq_one_letter_code
_entity_poly.pdbx_strand_id
1 'polypeptide(L)'
;RIRFVVDTITFHIDETAWDRMKLVKEENKKRWMKILAINSDSGTVKIAGIRDKFKMIQDSIIITNTIFNDGTYSIKQIKKKGANTVLTLDDDIQISEDSIGFVSYFKKSDKNCSRDNWINLTKENKDYLHVFYTGSSLSVPTFGCGPSPYFLNVSKILTNGEYASAQLTAHELGHCLGLRHTNSPQFTDLPNNDKFGWLPCDNNKVSNNIMGYNLCRNYLSPFQIAYIHYRYANNDGIYKTLKNSLSNQSVTKIKENMVWDKNIIATGTIIIKKNQTLTIKKELIIPDNGVIIMEKNSLLKVDNGKIYSPGKNWQGIIKKNSGCINLFKRKKLTEIILKNNGTIVY
;
A
#
# COMPACT_ATOMS: atom_id res chain seq x y z
N ARG A 1 -11.54 -15.77 3.86
CA ARG A 1 -12.00 -14.53 3.18
C ARG A 1 -11.51 -13.35 4.02
N ILE A 2 -10.71 -12.46 3.44
CA ILE A 2 -10.35 -11.18 4.07
C ILE A 2 -11.43 -10.18 3.71
N ARG A 3 -11.87 -9.37 4.68
CA ARG A 3 -12.88 -8.34 4.48
C ARG A 3 -12.29 -7.01 4.91
N PHE A 4 -12.43 -6.00 4.06
CA PHE A 4 -12.11 -4.63 4.40
C PHE A 4 -13.41 -3.93 4.79
N VAL A 5 -13.33 -3.11 5.84
CA VAL A 5 -14.46 -2.31 6.32
C VAL A 5 -14.07 -0.86 6.15
N VAL A 6 -14.94 -0.08 5.50
CA VAL A 6 -14.79 1.38 5.47
C VAL A 6 -15.12 1.89 6.86
N ASP A 7 -14.13 2.51 7.50
CA ASP A 7 -14.28 3.07 8.85
C ASP A 7 -14.68 4.54 8.79
N THR A 8 -13.88 5.35 8.10
CA THR A 8 -14.06 6.80 8.00
C THR A 8 -13.80 7.27 6.57
N ILE A 9 -14.54 8.30 6.13
CA ILE A 9 -14.29 9.02 4.88
C ILE A 9 -13.94 10.47 5.24
N THR A 10 -12.77 10.93 4.79
CA THR A 10 -12.34 12.32 4.95
C THR A 10 -12.20 12.98 3.59
N PHE A 11 -12.61 14.24 3.50
CA PHE A 11 -12.45 15.06 2.30
C PHE A 11 -11.33 16.08 2.55
N HIS A 12 -10.40 16.15 1.61
CA HIS A 12 -9.31 17.12 1.62
C HIS A 12 -9.41 17.96 0.36
N ILE A 13 -9.45 19.29 0.51
CA ILE A 13 -9.41 20.22 -0.62
C ILE A 13 -7.95 20.65 -0.78
N ASP A 14 -7.22 19.96 -1.66
CA ASP A 14 -5.81 20.22 -1.93
C ASP A 14 -5.53 19.89 -3.41
N GLU A 15 -5.30 20.94 -4.20
CA GLU A 15 -4.99 20.82 -5.63
C GLU A 15 -3.72 20.00 -5.90
N THR A 16 -2.75 20.02 -4.98
CA THR A 16 -1.47 19.33 -5.12
C THR A 16 -1.57 17.84 -4.75
N ALA A 17 -2.46 17.50 -3.81
CA ALA A 17 -2.72 16.12 -3.43
C ALA A 17 -3.71 15.43 -4.38
N TRP A 18 -4.58 16.21 -5.04
CA TRP A 18 -5.58 15.71 -5.98
C TRP A 18 -4.95 15.19 -7.27
N ASP A 19 -4.28 16.03 -8.05
CA ASP A 19 -3.68 15.61 -9.32
C ASP A 19 -2.18 15.32 -9.19
N ARG A 20 -1.85 14.03 -9.20
CA ARG A 20 -0.54 13.53 -8.76
C ARG A 20 0.43 13.28 -9.90
N MET A 21 0.00 13.62 -11.11
CA MET A 21 0.75 13.46 -12.34
C MET A 21 0.82 14.81 -13.04
N LYS A 22 2.03 15.35 -13.18
CA LYS A 22 2.22 16.64 -13.86
C LYS A 22 3.51 16.67 -14.65
N LEU A 23 3.53 17.51 -15.69
CA LEU A 23 4.76 17.91 -16.34
C LEU A 23 5.38 19.05 -15.52
N VAL A 24 6.62 18.87 -15.08
CA VAL A 24 7.38 19.88 -14.32
C VAL A 24 8.68 20.18 -15.03
N LYS A 25 9.19 21.40 -14.88
CA LYS A 25 10.52 21.78 -15.37
C LYS A 25 11.59 20.89 -14.72
N GLU A 26 12.57 20.43 -15.48
CA GLU A 26 13.77 19.82 -14.90
C GLU A 26 14.64 20.91 -14.25
N GLU A 27 14.73 20.87 -12.92
CA GLU A 27 15.50 21.85 -12.12
C GLU A 27 16.94 21.42 -11.88
N ASN A 28 17.28 20.14 -12.06
CA ASN A 28 18.65 19.67 -11.89
C ASN A 28 19.54 20.16 -13.03
N LYS A 29 20.30 21.23 -12.78
CA LYS A 29 21.21 21.87 -13.75
C LYS A 29 22.22 20.91 -14.38
N LYS A 30 22.59 19.81 -13.72
CA LYS A 30 23.49 18.78 -14.30
C LYS A 30 22.87 18.04 -15.49
N ARG A 31 21.55 18.09 -15.62
CA ARG A 31 20.79 17.48 -16.73
C ARG A 31 20.48 18.47 -17.85
N TRP A 32 20.75 19.75 -17.63
CA TRP A 32 20.57 20.78 -18.67
C TRP A 32 21.62 20.61 -19.75
N MET A 33 21.23 20.89 -20.98
CA MET A 33 22.07 20.67 -22.15
C MET A 33 22.66 22.00 -22.58
N LYS A 34 24.00 22.06 -22.69
CA LYS A 34 24.67 23.28 -23.12
C LYS A 34 24.30 23.59 -24.56
N ILE A 35 23.90 24.84 -24.81
CA ILE A 35 23.68 25.35 -26.16
C ILE A 35 25.03 25.65 -26.79
N LEU A 36 25.20 25.18 -28.02
CA LEU A 36 26.37 25.44 -28.85
C LEU A 36 26.10 26.56 -29.85
N ALA A 37 24.89 26.59 -30.40
CA ALA A 37 24.43 27.63 -31.32
C ALA A 37 22.90 27.68 -31.36
N ILE A 38 22.35 28.87 -31.50
CA ILE A 38 20.96 29.20 -31.83
C ILE A 38 21.00 29.94 -33.16
N ASN A 39 20.28 29.46 -34.16
CA ASN A 39 20.24 30.05 -35.49
C ASN A 39 18.80 30.44 -35.84
N SER A 40 18.56 31.75 -35.93
CA SER A 40 17.26 32.36 -36.26
C SER A 40 16.81 31.98 -37.68
N ASP A 41 17.70 32.03 -38.66
CA ASP A 41 17.37 31.83 -40.08
C ASP A 41 16.83 30.43 -40.38
N SER A 42 17.30 29.44 -39.63
CA SER A 42 16.89 28.04 -39.76
C SER A 42 15.94 27.59 -38.66
N GLY A 43 15.66 28.44 -37.67
CA GLY A 43 14.90 28.07 -36.47
C GLY A 43 15.51 26.88 -35.72
N THR A 44 16.85 26.81 -35.64
CA THR A 44 17.53 25.65 -35.04
C THR A 44 18.34 25.97 -33.80
N VAL A 45 18.35 25.02 -32.86
CA VAL A 45 19.17 25.05 -31.66
C VAL A 45 20.07 23.81 -31.65
N LYS A 46 21.38 24.04 -31.72
CA LYS A 46 22.41 23.01 -31.61
C LYS A 46 22.84 22.89 -30.16
N ILE A 47 22.74 21.69 -29.60
CA ILE A 47 23.13 21.38 -28.22
C ILE A 47 24.26 20.36 -28.15
N ALA A 48 25.02 20.40 -27.07
CA ALA A 48 26.14 19.51 -26.82
C ALA A 48 25.68 18.07 -26.54
N GLY A 49 26.29 17.09 -27.22
CA GLY A 49 26.04 15.67 -27.02
C GLY A 49 24.89 15.08 -27.85
N ILE A 50 24.83 13.75 -27.89
CA ILE A 50 23.80 12.97 -28.61
C ILE A 50 22.61 12.72 -27.67
N ARG A 51 21.41 13.15 -28.07
CA ARG A 51 20.19 13.11 -27.23
C ARG A 51 18.95 12.58 -27.95
N ASP A 52 19.17 11.80 -29.02
CA ASP A 52 18.15 11.12 -29.84
C ASP A 52 17.23 10.14 -29.07
N LYS A 53 17.55 9.80 -27.81
CA LYS A 53 16.80 8.84 -26.98
C LYS A 53 15.99 9.45 -25.83
N PHE A 54 15.97 10.78 -25.68
CA PHE A 54 15.19 11.41 -24.60
C PHE A 54 13.76 11.65 -25.05
N LYS A 55 12.87 10.68 -24.74
CA LYS A 55 11.41 10.78 -24.97
C LYS A 55 10.78 12.07 -24.41
N MET A 56 11.41 12.69 -23.40
CA MET A 56 10.96 13.92 -22.74
C MET A 56 11.26 15.22 -23.50
N ILE A 57 12.08 15.17 -24.56
CA ILE A 57 12.44 16.34 -25.39
C ILE A 57 11.59 16.37 -26.68
N GLN A 58 10.65 15.44 -26.86
CA GLN A 58 9.98 15.28 -28.16
C GLN A 58 8.89 16.30 -28.44
N ASP A 59 8.30 16.91 -27.40
CA ASP A 59 7.19 17.85 -27.56
C ASP A 59 7.65 19.31 -27.43
N SER A 60 8.28 19.66 -26.29
CA SER A 60 8.72 21.04 -26.02
C SER A 60 10.00 21.10 -25.18
N ILE A 61 10.74 22.18 -25.34
CA ILE A 61 11.95 22.52 -24.56
C ILE A 61 11.84 23.89 -23.90
N ILE A 62 12.73 24.13 -22.94
CA ILE A 62 12.91 25.41 -22.29
C ILE A 62 14.32 25.90 -22.58
N ILE A 63 14.46 27.02 -23.29
CA ILE A 63 15.71 27.74 -23.46
C ILE A 63 15.84 28.72 -22.29
N THR A 64 17.01 28.76 -21.66
CA THR A 64 17.26 29.59 -20.47
C THR A 64 18.70 30.08 -20.44
N ASN A 65 18.92 31.23 -19.81
CA ASN A 65 20.23 31.86 -19.64
C ASN A 65 20.89 32.26 -20.97
N THR A 66 20.06 32.64 -21.94
CA THR A 66 20.44 33.32 -23.18
C THR A 66 20.17 34.82 -23.05
N ILE A 67 20.59 35.63 -24.02
CA ILE A 67 20.36 37.08 -24.01
C ILE A 67 18.97 37.40 -24.54
N PHE A 68 18.49 36.69 -25.57
CA PHE A 68 17.27 37.06 -26.29
C PHE A 68 16.24 35.94 -26.43
N ASN A 69 16.64 34.68 -26.26
CA ASN A 69 15.83 33.53 -26.64
C ASN A 69 15.28 32.73 -25.44
N ASP A 70 15.28 33.29 -24.23
CA ASP A 70 14.74 32.61 -23.06
C ASP A 70 13.23 32.39 -23.22
N GLY A 71 12.79 31.13 -23.14
CA GLY A 71 11.40 30.80 -23.45
C GLY A 71 11.12 29.30 -23.53
N THR A 72 9.86 28.97 -23.81
CA THR A 72 9.41 27.60 -24.09
C THR A 72 9.10 27.47 -25.57
N TYR A 73 9.62 26.41 -26.19
CA TYR A 73 9.55 26.21 -27.64
C TYR A 73 9.10 24.79 -27.96
N SER A 74 8.25 24.65 -28.97
CA SER A 74 7.81 23.37 -29.53
C SER A 74 8.86 22.83 -30.50
N ILE A 75 9.03 21.51 -30.53
CA ILE A 75 10.04 20.86 -31.38
C ILE A 75 9.38 20.25 -32.60
N LYS A 76 9.79 20.73 -33.77
CA LYS A 76 9.45 20.18 -35.07
C LYS A 76 10.23 18.91 -35.37
N GLN A 77 11.54 18.93 -35.10
CA GLN A 77 12.43 17.84 -35.48
C GLN A 77 13.68 17.77 -34.61
N ILE A 78 14.16 16.55 -34.36
CA ILE A 78 15.42 16.29 -33.67
C ILE A 78 16.34 15.52 -34.63
N LYS A 79 17.53 16.05 -34.90
CA LYS A 79 18.55 15.38 -35.72
C LYS A 79 19.87 15.27 -34.97
N LYS A 80 20.51 14.12 -35.08
CA LYS A 80 21.92 13.94 -34.68
C LYS A 80 22.82 14.53 -35.76
N LYS A 81 23.78 15.39 -35.36
CA LYS A 81 24.81 15.96 -36.25
C LYS A 81 26.17 15.77 -35.61
N GLY A 82 26.86 14.69 -36.00
CA GLY A 82 28.12 14.28 -35.40
C GLY A 82 27.96 13.91 -33.92
N ALA A 83 28.76 14.55 -33.05
CA ALA A 83 28.71 14.38 -31.60
C ALA A 83 27.60 15.19 -30.90
N ASN A 84 26.81 15.97 -31.65
CA ASN A 84 25.83 16.93 -31.13
C ASN A 84 24.42 16.66 -31.64
N THR A 85 23.44 17.30 -31.00
CA THR A 85 22.02 17.22 -31.41
C THR A 85 21.58 18.59 -31.90
N VAL A 86 20.80 18.61 -32.98
CA VAL A 86 20.18 19.81 -33.55
C VAL A 86 18.67 19.66 -33.40
N LEU A 87 18.06 20.63 -32.76
CA LEU A 87 16.62 20.76 -32.57
C LEU A 87 16.14 21.80 -33.58
N THR A 88 15.13 21.46 -34.37
CA THR A 88 14.38 22.41 -35.20
C THR A 88 13.11 22.75 -34.45
N LEU A 89 12.86 24.04 -34.22
CA LEU A 89 11.69 24.51 -33.48
C LEU A 89 10.52 24.77 -34.46
N ASP A 90 9.30 24.69 -33.95
CA ASP A 90 8.12 25.16 -34.69
C ASP A 90 7.90 26.67 -34.52
N ASP A 91 8.38 27.24 -33.42
CA ASP A 91 8.28 28.66 -33.12
C ASP A 91 9.47 29.45 -33.71
N ASP A 92 9.22 30.71 -34.09
CA ASP A 92 10.25 31.59 -34.63
C ASP A 92 11.26 32.03 -33.56
N ILE A 93 12.55 31.85 -33.87
CA ILE A 93 13.66 32.33 -33.07
C ILE A 93 14.06 33.71 -33.59
N GLN A 94 14.03 34.72 -32.73
CA GLN A 94 14.19 36.12 -33.16
C GLN A 94 15.64 36.49 -33.47
N ILE A 95 16.61 35.97 -32.71
CA ILE A 95 18.01 36.41 -32.78
C ILE A 95 18.95 35.20 -32.67
N SER A 96 19.96 35.12 -33.54
CA SER A 96 21.00 34.09 -33.44
C SER A 96 21.95 34.35 -32.27
N GLU A 97 22.30 33.31 -31.52
CA GLU A 97 23.21 33.38 -30.37
C GLU A 97 24.12 32.14 -30.31
N ASP A 98 25.41 32.32 -30.01
CA ASP A 98 26.39 31.23 -30.00
C ASP A 98 26.92 30.93 -28.60
N SER A 99 27.02 29.63 -28.29
CA SER A 99 27.68 29.08 -27.10
C SER A 99 27.20 29.64 -25.75
N ILE A 100 25.99 30.17 -25.68
CA ILE A 100 25.38 30.76 -24.48
C ILE A 100 24.07 30.04 -24.12
N GLY A 101 23.82 29.91 -22.82
CA GLY A 101 22.59 29.33 -22.30
C GLY A 101 22.52 27.81 -22.34
N PHE A 102 21.34 27.33 -21.96
CA PHE A 102 21.05 25.92 -21.80
C PHE A 102 19.65 25.57 -22.31
N VAL A 103 19.51 24.34 -22.77
CA VAL A 103 18.22 23.70 -22.99
C VAL A 103 17.89 22.82 -21.78
N SER A 104 16.75 23.11 -21.16
CA SER A 104 16.04 22.22 -20.23
C SER A 104 14.77 21.69 -20.90
N TYR A 105 14.03 20.84 -20.19
CA TYR A 105 12.85 20.17 -20.70
C TYR A 105 11.82 19.95 -19.59
N PHE A 106 10.58 19.68 -19.99
CA PHE A 106 9.56 19.23 -19.06
C PHE A 106 9.71 17.73 -18.84
N LYS A 107 9.77 17.33 -17.57
CA LYS A 107 9.75 15.93 -17.16
C LYS A 107 8.42 15.59 -16.54
N LYS A 108 7.95 14.37 -16.80
CA LYS A 108 6.85 13.77 -16.04
C LYS A 108 7.29 13.61 -14.58
N SER A 109 6.58 14.28 -13.68
CA SER A 109 6.57 14.00 -12.26
C SER A 109 5.38 13.11 -11.97
N ASP A 110 5.66 11.88 -11.54
CA ASP A 110 4.66 10.89 -11.19
C ASP A 110 4.80 10.58 -9.70
N LYS A 111 3.83 11.04 -8.91
CA LYS A 111 3.80 10.80 -7.47
C LYS A 111 2.80 9.71 -7.08
N ASN A 112 2.34 8.90 -8.02
CA ASN A 112 1.29 7.91 -7.77
C ASN A 112 1.68 6.87 -6.72
N CYS A 113 2.95 6.46 -6.69
CA CYS A 113 3.50 5.55 -5.66
C CYS A 113 4.15 6.27 -4.47
N SER A 114 4.02 7.60 -4.39
CA SER A 114 4.63 8.38 -3.32
C SER A 114 3.79 8.33 -2.04
N ARG A 115 4.50 8.36 -0.91
CA ARG A 115 3.95 8.32 0.47
C ARG A 115 3.59 9.67 1.08
N ASP A 116 3.83 10.76 0.36
CA ASP A 116 3.56 12.15 0.77
C ASP A 116 2.10 12.39 1.17
N ASN A 117 1.10 11.83 0.48
CA ASN A 117 -0.30 11.97 0.94
C ASN A 117 -0.51 11.33 2.32
N TRP A 118 0.07 10.15 2.55
CA TRP A 118 0.03 9.49 3.85
C TRP A 118 0.76 10.29 4.94
N ILE A 119 1.94 10.82 4.63
CA ILE A 119 2.69 11.67 5.57
C ILE A 119 1.91 12.95 5.89
N ASN A 120 1.48 13.68 4.87
CA ASN A 120 0.96 15.03 5.03
C ASN A 120 -0.48 15.05 5.55
N LEU A 121 -1.33 14.14 5.07
CA LEU A 121 -2.76 14.15 5.40
C LEU A 121 -3.10 13.32 6.64
N THR A 122 -2.29 12.31 6.97
CA THR A 122 -2.59 11.38 8.07
C THR A 122 -1.51 11.33 9.14
N LYS A 123 -0.42 12.09 8.98
CA LYS A 123 0.71 12.12 9.91
C LYS A 123 1.30 10.73 10.14
N GLU A 124 1.35 9.93 9.06
CA GLU A 124 1.82 8.54 9.09
C GLU A 124 1.02 7.63 10.03
N ASN A 125 -0.28 7.89 10.19
CA ASN A 125 -1.16 7.04 11.01
C ASN A 125 -1.12 5.58 10.49
N LYS A 126 -0.77 4.64 11.38
CA LYS A 126 -0.62 3.19 11.11
C LYS A 126 -1.78 2.35 11.62
N ASP A 127 -2.77 2.97 12.26
CA ASP A 127 -3.94 2.28 12.79
C ASP A 127 -4.95 1.95 11.68
N TYR A 128 -4.78 2.56 10.51
CA TYR A 128 -5.64 2.36 9.34
C TYR A 128 -4.83 2.05 8.08
N LEU A 129 -5.49 1.36 7.15
CA LEU A 129 -5.09 1.36 5.74
C LEU A 129 -5.77 2.54 5.05
N HIS A 130 -5.00 3.55 4.70
CA HIS A 130 -5.50 4.78 4.07
C HIS A 130 -5.63 4.60 2.56
N VAL A 131 -6.84 4.74 2.04
CA VAL A 131 -7.10 4.69 0.60
C VAL A 131 -7.26 6.11 0.07
N PHE A 132 -6.27 6.61 -0.65
CA PHE A 132 -6.31 7.93 -1.27
C PHE A 132 -6.91 7.84 -2.66
N TYR A 133 -8.10 8.39 -2.81
CA TYR A 133 -8.70 8.62 -4.12
C TYR A 133 -8.19 9.94 -4.70
N THR A 134 -7.59 9.87 -5.89
CA THR A 134 -6.84 10.98 -6.50
C THR A 134 -7.26 11.18 -7.95
N GLY A 135 -7.12 12.41 -8.44
CA GLY A 135 -7.26 12.75 -9.85
C GLY A 135 -6.09 12.24 -10.69
N SER A 136 -6.27 12.28 -12.01
CA SER A 136 -5.22 12.02 -12.99
C SER A 136 -5.50 12.85 -14.24
N SER A 137 -4.92 14.04 -14.34
CA SER A 137 -5.11 14.92 -15.51
C SER A 137 -4.46 14.37 -16.78
N LEU A 138 -3.42 13.54 -16.65
CA LEU A 138 -2.82 12.86 -17.79
C LEU A 138 -3.73 11.73 -18.31
N SER A 139 -3.70 11.51 -19.63
CA SER A 139 -4.52 10.57 -20.40
C SER A 139 -4.28 9.08 -20.09
N VAL A 140 -3.63 8.76 -18.97
CA VAL A 140 -3.47 7.37 -18.57
C VAL A 140 -4.83 6.76 -18.18
N PRO A 141 -5.12 5.52 -18.60
CA PRO A 141 -6.18 4.72 -17.99
C PRO A 141 -5.88 4.60 -16.48
N THR A 142 -6.92 4.49 -15.66
CA THR A 142 -6.87 4.35 -14.18
C THR A 142 -5.57 3.79 -13.64
N PHE A 143 -5.00 4.42 -12.60
CA PHE A 143 -3.81 3.91 -11.93
C PHE A 143 -4.12 3.51 -10.49
N GLY A 144 -3.32 2.57 -9.99
CA GLY A 144 -3.27 2.15 -8.60
C GLY A 144 -1.81 2.04 -8.16
N CYS A 145 -1.53 2.33 -6.89
CA CYS A 145 -0.27 1.98 -6.27
C CYS A 145 -0.42 1.78 -4.75
N GLY A 146 -0.22 0.55 -4.28
CA GLY A 146 -0.22 0.16 -2.85
C GLY A 146 1.16 -0.24 -2.31
N PRO A 147 2.15 0.67 -2.21
CA PRO A 147 3.53 0.30 -1.85
C PRO A 147 3.71 -0.07 -0.37
N SER A 148 2.69 0.15 0.45
CA SER A 148 2.77 0.13 1.91
C SER A 148 1.55 -0.57 2.50
N PRO A 149 1.68 -1.26 3.65
CA PRO A 149 0.53 -1.81 4.35
C PRO A 149 -0.41 -0.74 4.96
N TYR A 150 -0.01 0.53 4.94
CA TYR A 150 -0.76 1.62 5.56
C TYR A 150 -1.40 2.57 4.55
N PHE A 151 -1.05 2.48 3.26
CA PHE A 151 -1.72 3.31 2.26
C PHE A 151 -1.67 2.73 0.85
N LEU A 152 -2.65 3.14 0.05
CA LEU A 152 -2.62 3.02 -1.41
C LEU A 152 -3.23 4.27 -2.07
N ASN A 153 -2.74 4.59 -3.26
CA ASN A 153 -3.31 5.64 -4.10
C ASN A 153 -4.03 5.00 -5.28
N VAL A 154 -5.22 5.48 -5.59
CA VAL A 154 -6.04 5.04 -6.72
C VAL A 154 -6.64 6.25 -7.42
N SER A 155 -6.80 6.16 -8.74
CA SER A 155 -7.41 7.25 -9.53
C SER A 155 -8.45 6.76 -10.51
N LYS A 156 -9.28 7.69 -11.01
CA LYS A 156 -10.26 7.47 -12.09
C LYS A 156 -11.22 6.28 -11.87
N ILE A 157 -11.42 5.86 -10.62
CA ILE A 157 -12.30 4.74 -10.22
C ILE A 157 -13.71 4.89 -10.81
N LEU A 158 -14.25 6.11 -10.85
CA LEU A 158 -15.62 6.36 -11.29
C LEU A 158 -15.77 6.35 -12.82
N THR A 159 -14.70 6.59 -13.58
CA THR A 159 -14.78 6.84 -15.04
C THR A 159 -14.39 5.63 -15.89
N ASN A 160 -13.95 4.52 -15.29
CA ASN A 160 -13.37 3.37 -16.01
C ASN A 160 -14.27 2.11 -16.00
N GLY A 161 -15.52 2.26 -15.58
CA GLY A 161 -16.43 1.15 -15.32
C GLY A 161 -16.18 0.48 -13.96
N GLU A 162 -17.25 0.16 -13.24
CA GLU A 162 -17.20 -0.31 -11.85
C GLU A 162 -16.32 -1.56 -11.66
N TYR A 163 -16.40 -2.50 -12.60
CA TYR A 163 -15.69 -3.78 -12.51
C TYR A 163 -14.16 -3.64 -12.64
N ALA A 164 -13.69 -2.84 -13.61
CA ALA A 164 -12.27 -2.63 -13.83
C ALA A 164 -11.63 -1.91 -12.63
N SER A 165 -12.34 -0.93 -12.07
CA SER A 165 -11.92 -0.19 -10.88
C SER A 165 -11.89 -1.05 -9.63
N ALA A 166 -12.86 -1.96 -9.46
CA ALA A 166 -12.87 -2.93 -8.36
C ALA A 166 -11.68 -3.90 -8.44
N GLN A 167 -11.36 -4.41 -9.64
CA GLN A 167 -10.20 -5.28 -9.83
C GLN A 167 -8.87 -4.56 -9.54
N LEU A 168 -8.72 -3.33 -10.02
CA LEU A 168 -7.54 -2.51 -9.74
C LEU A 168 -7.40 -2.26 -8.24
N THR A 169 -8.48 -1.89 -7.57
CA THR A 169 -8.46 -1.67 -6.11
C THR A 169 -8.08 -2.94 -5.36
N ALA A 170 -8.64 -4.09 -5.75
CA ALA A 170 -8.30 -5.38 -5.15
C ALA A 170 -6.82 -5.75 -5.36
N HIS A 171 -6.26 -5.43 -6.53
CA HIS A 171 -4.85 -5.62 -6.84
C HIS A 171 -3.96 -4.78 -5.92
N GLU A 172 -4.24 -3.47 -5.79
CA GLU A 172 -3.46 -2.59 -4.92
C GLU A 172 -3.58 -2.95 -3.44
N LEU A 173 -4.78 -3.35 -3.01
CA LEU A 173 -4.97 -3.91 -1.67
C LEU A 173 -4.09 -5.15 -1.47
N GLY A 174 -3.97 -6.01 -2.48
CA GLY A 174 -3.05 -7.14 -2.46
C GLY A 174 -1.60 -6.73 -2.18
N HIS A 175 -1.12 -5.64 -2.79
CA HIS A 175 0.21 -5.10 -2.48
C HIS A 175 0.33 -4.59 -1.04
N CYS A 176 -0.68 -3.90 -0.51
CA CYS A 176 -0.71 -3.50 0.90
C CYS A 176 -0.61 -4.71 1.85
N LEU A 177 -1.23 -5.83 1.47
CA LEU A 177 -1.15 -7.09 2.22
C LEU A 177 0.20 -7.82 2.04
N GLY A 178 1.09 -7.33 1.18
CA GLY A 178 2.44 -7.85 0.94
C GLY A 178 2.54 -8.85 -0.19
N LEU A 179 1.51 -8.94 -1.04
CA LEU A 179 1.57 -9.74 -2.24
C LEU A 179 2.35 -9.02 -3.34
N ARG A 180 3.09 -9.79 -4.14
CA ARG A 180 3.79 -9.29 -5.33
C ARG A 180 3.07 -9.73 -6.60
N HIS A 181 3.41 -9.05 -7.70
CA HIS A 181 2.97 -9.44 -9.02
C HIS A 181 3.35 -10.90 -9.33
N THR A 182 2.47 -11.62 -10.03
CA THR A 182 2.65 -13.04 -10.36
C THR A 182 3.72 -13.31 -11.42
N ASN A 183 4.11 -12.31 -12.21
CA ASN A 183 5.20 -12.42 -13.20
C ASN A 183 6.59 -12.67 -12.56
N SER A 184 6.69 -12.46 -11.24
CA SER A 184 7.85 -12.79 -10.42
C SER A 184 7.31 -13.52 -9.19
N PRO A 185 6.93 -14.80 -9.35
CA PRO A 185 6.08 -15.51 -8.40
C PRO A 185 6.73 -15.54 -7.02
N GLN A 186 5.98 -15.03 -6.04
CA GLN A 186 6.39 -15.03 -4.63
C GLN A 186 6.25 -16.41 -3.98
N PHE A 187 5.40 -17.28 -4.56
CA PHE A 187 5.00 -18.57 -3.99
C PHE A 187 5.05 -19.65 -5.06
N THR A 188 5.30 -20.89 -4.64
CA THR A 188 5.44 -22.05 -5.53
C THR A 188 4.12 -22.54 -6.12
N ASP A 189 2.98 -22.10 -5.60
CA ASP A 189 1.64 -22.41 -6.13
C ASP A 189 1.15 -21.39 -7.16
N LEU A 190 2.01 -20.46 -7.56
CA LEU A 190 1.77 -19.51 -8.66
C LEU A 190 2.47 -19.98 -9.94
N PRO A 191 1.95 -19.64 -11.13
CA PRO A 191 2.62 -19.96 -12.39
C PRO A 191 3.99 -19.31 -12.50
N ASN A 192 4.99 -20.08 -12.95
CA ASN A 192 6.36 -19.59 -13.10
C ASN A 192 6.50 -18.45 -14.12
N ASN A 193 5.63 -18.42 -15.13
CA ASN A 193 5.69 -17.47 -16.25
C ASN A 193 4.33 -16.81 -16.49
N ASP A 194 3.76 -16.18 -15.45
CA ASP A 194 2.56 -15.37 -15.63
C ASP A 194 2.90 -14.09 -16.40
N LYS A 195 2.19 -13.83 -17.50
CA LYS A 195 2.48 -12.67 -18.36
C LYS A 195 1.71 -11.43 -17.93
N PHE A 196 2.34 -10.28 -18.11
CA PHE A 196 1.67 -8.99 -18.00
C PHE A 196 1.04 -8.57 -19.32
N GLY A 197 -0.11 -7.92 -19.22
CA GLY A 197 -0.86 -7.32 -20.33
C GLY A 197 -2.33 -7.59 -20.13
N TRP A 198 -3.17 -6.60 -20.49
CA TRP A 198 -4.64 -6.65 -20.50
C TRP A 198 -5.17 -7.73 -21.46
N LEU A 199 -4.82 -8.97 -21.17
CA LEU A 199 -5.05 -10.12 -22.01
C LEU A 199 -6.47 -10.65 -21.76
N PRO A 200 -7.13 -11.16 -22.81
CA PRO A 200 -8.41 -11.83 -22.68
C PRO A 200 -8.38 -12.98 -21.68
N CYS A 201 -9.54 -13.27 -21.10
CA CYS A 201 -9.68 -14.19 -19.96
C CYS A 201 -9.46 -15.67 -20.30
N ASP A 202 -9.55 -16.02 -21.57
CA ASP A 202 -9.37 -17.37 -22.11
C ASP A 202 -7.90 -17.68 -22.48
N ASN A 203 -6.98 -16.77 -22.21
CA ASN A 203 -5.58 -16.93 -22.55
C ASN A 203 -4.85 -17.82 -21.53
N ASN A 204 -4.38 -18.99 -21.97
CA ASN A 204 -3.65 -19.96 -21.14
C ASN A 204 -2.26 -19.50 -20.63
N LYS A 205 -1.80 -18.31 -21.03
CA LYS A 205 -0.52 -17.70 -20.59
C LYS A 205 -0.69 -16.74 -19.43
N VAL A 206 -1.92 -16.53 -18.96
CA VAL A 206 -2.21 -15.69 -17.80
C VAL A 206 -3.05 -16.44 -16.78
N SER A 207 -2.74 -16.27 -15.50
CA SER A 207 -3.60 -16.77 -14.43
C SER A 207 -4.78 -15.82 -14.21
N ASN A 208 -5.86 -16.26 -13.57
CA ASN A 208 -6.93 -15.39 -13.04
C ASN A 208 -6.59 -14.79 -11.65
N ASN A 209 -5.30 -14.82 -11.26
CA ASN A 209 -4.86 -14.31 -9.97
C ASN A 209 -5.02 -12.79 -9.90
N ILE A 210 -5.48 -12.27 -8.76
CA ILE A 210 -5.67 -10.83 -8.54
C ILE A 210 -4.36 -10.04 -8.73
N MET A 211 -3.21 -10.65 -8.43
CA MET A 211 -1.90 -10.02 -8.59
C MET A 211 -1.30 -10.14 -10.00
N GLY A 212 -2.03 -10.71 -10.95
CA GLY A 212 -1.70 -10.65 -12.38
C GLY A 212 -2.30 -9.41 -13.06
N TYR A 213 -2.09 -9.25 -14.37
CA TYR A 213 -2.68 -8.17 -15.19
C TYR A 213 -3.67 -8.67 -16.25
N ASN A 214 -4.40 -9.75 -16.02
CA ASN A 214 -5.48 -10.21 -16.91
C ASN A 214 -6.81 -9.45 -16.64
N LEU A 215 -7.78 -9.55 -17.55
CA LEU A 215 -9.10 -8.90 -17.40
C LEU A 215 -10.09 -9.65 -16.47
N CYS A 216 -9.85 -10.92 -16.12
CA CYS A 216 -10.73 -11.75 -15.29
C CYS A 216 -10.07 -12.16 -13.96
N ARG A 217 -9.62 -11.17 -13.20
CA ARG A 217 -8.96 -11.34 -11.91
C ARG A 217 -9.97 -11.61 -10.80
N ASN A 218 -9.98 -12.83 -10.27
CA ASN A 218 -10.91 -13.22 -9.20
C ASN A 218 -10.36 -14.28 -8.23
N TYR A 219 -9.05 -14.56 -8.28
CA TYR A 219 -8.44 -15.63 -7.49
C TYR A 219 -7.24 -15.18 -6.65
N LEU A 220 -7.08 -15.78 -5.48
CA LEU A 220 -5.85 -15.78 -4.69
C LEU A 220 -5.48 -17.22 -4.38
N SER A 221 -4.20 -17.56 -4.49
CA SER A 221 -3.70 -18.90 -4.20
C SER A 221 -3.76 -19.20 -2.68
N PRO A 222 -3.87 -20.48 -2.29
CA PRO A 222 -3.80 -20.85 -0.88
C PRO A 222 -2.57 -20.30 -0.17
N PHE A 223 -1.39 -20.27 -0.82
CA PHE A 223 -0.18 -19.74 -0.19
C PHE A 223 -0.20 -18.22 -0.07
N GLN A 224 -0.78 -17.50 -1.04
CA GLN A 224 -1.03 -16.06 -0.88
C GLN A 224 -1.95 -15.79 0.32
N ILE A 225 -3.05 -16.53 0.46
CA ILE A 225 -3.97 -16.38 1.59
C ILE A 225 -3.26 -16.70 2.92
N ALA A 226 -2.54 -17.83 2.98
CA ALA A 226 -1.79 -18.23 4.15
C ALA A 226 -0.72 -17.20 4.53
N TYR A 227 -0.03 -16.62 3.56
CA TYR A 227 0.96 -15.57 3.77
C TYR A 227 0.34 -14.31 4.38
N ILE A 228 -0.83 -13.88 3.91
CA ILE A 228 -1.51 -12.73 4.49
C ILE A 228 -1.89 -13.01 5.96
N HIS A 229 -2.47 -14.18 6.24
CA HIS A 229 -2.78 -14.60 7.61
C HIS A 229 -1.52 -14.67 8.49
N TYR A 230 -0.44 -15.23 7.97
CA TYR A 230 0.86 -15.29 8.64
C TYR A 230 1.37 -13.90 8.99
N ARG A 231 1.32 -12.96 8.04
CA ARG A 231 1.76 -11.59 8.27
C ARG A 231 0.97 -10.94 9.40
N TYR A 232 -0.35 -11.03 9.38
CA TYR A 232 -1.20 -10.44 10.43
C TYR A 232 -1.00 -11.08 11.79
N ALA A 233 -0.74 -12.39 11.82
CA ALA A 233 -0.44 -13.13 13.04
C ALA A 233 0.91 -12.74 13.65
N ASN A 234 1.90 -12.33 12.85
CA ASN A 234 3.29 -12.19 13.32
C ASN A 234 3.87 -10.78 13.28
N ASN A 235 3.30 -9.86 12.50
CA ASN A 235 3.84 -8.53 12.29
C ASN A 235 3.12 -7.48 13.15
N ASP A 236 3.88 -6.86 14.06
CA ASP A 236 3.37 -5.91 15.06
C ASP A 236 3.04 -4.52 14.47
N GLY A 237 3.34 -4.27 13.20
CA GLY A 237 2.94 -3.03 12.53
C GLY A 237 1.53 -3.13 11.93
N ILE A 238 1.29 -4.17 11.15
CA ILE A 238 0.06 -4.27 10.35
C ILE A 238 -1.15 -4.72 11.17
N TYR A 239 -0.95 -5.42 12.30
CA TYR A 239 -2.06 -5.90 13.13
C TYR A 239 -2.98 -4.76 13.58
N LYS A 240 -2.46 -3.54 13.69
CA LYS A 240 -3.22 -2.36 14.11
C LYS A 240 -4.38 -2.06 13.18
N THR A 241 -4.29 -2.50 11.92
CA THR A 241 -5.37 -2.39 10.93
C THR A 241 -6.43 -3.50 11.05
N LEU A 242 -6.30 -4.44 12.01
CA LEU A 242 -7.28 -5.49 12.25
C LEU A 242 -8.40 -5.03 13.17
N LYS A 243 -9.62 -5.37 12.78
CA LYS A 243 -10.81 -5.26 13.63
C LYS A 243 -11.48 -6.62 13.74
N ASN A 244 -11.86 -7.02 14.95
CA ASN A 244 -12.68 -8.21 15.14
C ASN A 244 -14.16 -7.86 14.99
N SER A 245 -14.69 -8.07 13.78
CA SER A 245 -16.11 -7.88 13.46
C SER A 245 -16.91 -9.19 13.46
N LEU A 246 -16.36 -10.26 14.03
CA LEU A 246 -17.04 -11.56 14.08
C LEU A 246 -18.11 -11.52 15.18
N SER A 247 -19.24 -12.16 14.93
CA SER A 247 -20.25 -12.41 15.97
C SER A 247 -19.72 -13.46 16.96
N ASN A 248 -20.09 -13.34 18.24
CA ASN A 248 -19.79 -14.34 19.26
C ASN A 248 -20.63 -15.62 19.06
N GLN A 249 -20.36 -16.37 17.99
CA GLN A 249 -21.12 -17.57 17.61
C GLN A 249 -20.39 -18.87 17.90
N SER A 250 -19.09 -18.82 18.23
CA SER A 250 -18.27 -20.01 18.42
C SER A 250 -17.65 -20.07 19.82
N VAL A 251 -17.28 -21.28 20.23
CA VAL A 251 -16.64 -21.54 21.52
C VAL A 251 -15.30 -22.21 21.30
N THR A 252 -14.21 -21.53 21.65
CA THR A 252 -12.86 -22.08 21.64
C THR A 252 -12.55 -22.67 23.02
N LYS A 253 -12.28 -23.98 23.10
CA LYS A 253 -11.97 -24.66 24.36
C LYS A 253 -10.48 -24.93 24.46
N ILE A 254 -9.81 -24.34 25.45
CA ILE A 254 -8.40 -24.62 25.78
C ILE A 254 -8.38 -25.86 26.68
N LYS A 255 -8.18 -27.03 26.06
CA LYS A 255 -8.25 -28.35 26.72
C LYS A 255 -6.91 -28.79 27.33
N GLU A 256 -5.83 -28.14 26.95
CA GLU A 256 -4.46 -28.41 27.39
C GLU A 256 -3.72 -27.09 27.64
N ASN A 257 -2.56 -27.14 28.29
CA ASN A 257 -1.73 -25.95 28.46
C ASN A 257 -1.27 -25.44 27.09
N MET A 258 -1.62 -24.20 26.78
CA MET A 258 -1.40 -23.61 25.47
C MET A 258 -0.72 -22.24 25.57
N VAL A 259 0.18 -21.98 24.64
CA VAL A 259 0.81 -20.67 24.45
C VAL A 259 0.36 -20.13 23.10
N TRP A 260 -0.19 -18.93 23.12
CA TRP A 260 -0.52 -18.14 21.93
C TRP A 260 0.53 -17.04 21.79
N ASP A 261 1.49 -17.29 20.90
CA ASP A 261 2.66 -16.45 20.60
C ASP A 261 2.52 -15.64 19.31
N LYS A 262 1.28 -15.53 18.82
CA LYS A 262 0.90 -14.79 17.62
C LYS A 262 -0.34 -13.94 17.90
N ASN A 263 -0.57 -12.92 17.08
CA ASN A 263 -1.81 -12.13 17.11
C ASN A 263 -2.98 -13.04 16.74
N ILE A 264 -4.03 -13.04 17.56
CA ILE A 264 -5.20 -13.90 17.39
C ILE A 264 -6.47 -13.06 17.44
N ILE A 265 -7.33 -13.27 16.45
CA ILE A 265 -8.71 -12.81 16.45
C ILE A 265 -9.55 -13.95 17.01
N ALA A 266 -10.16 -13.75 18.17
CA ALA A 266 -11.05 -14.75 18.75
C ALA A 266 -12.36 -14.80 17.93
N THR A 267 -12.87 -15.99 17.66
CA THR A 267 -14.12 -16.18 16.91
C THR A 267 -15.36 -16.20 17.81
N GLY A 268 -15.18 -15.96 19.10
CA GLY A 268 -16.25 -15.96 20.09
C GLY A 268 -15.73 -16.19 21.50
N THR A 269 -16.44 -17.01 22.25
CA THR A 269 -16.18 -17.30 23.66
C THR A 269 -14.97 -18.21 23.82
N ILE A 270 -14.03 -17.83 24.68
CA ILE A 270 -12.87 -18.67 25.01
C ILE A 270 -13.14 -19.32 26.37
N ILE A 271 -13.06 -20.65 26.44
CA ILE A 271 -13.18 -21.40 27.69
C ILE A 271 -11.84 -22.05 28.02
N ILE A 272 -11.20 -21.59 29.10
CA ILE A 272 -10.01 -22.23 29.65
C ILE A 272 -10.47 -23.36 30.56
N LYS A 273 -10.21 -24.60 30.15
CA LYS A 273 -10.69 -25.78 30.89
C LYS A 273 -10.00 -25.93 32.25
N LYS A 274 -10.66 -26.69 33.13
CA LYS A 274 -10.18 -26.98 34.48
C LYS A 274 -8.71 -27.42 34.48
N ASN A 275 -7.92 -26.87 35.39
CA ASN A 275 -6.48 -27.12 35.54
C ASN A 275 -5.61 -26.77 34.32
N GLN A 276 -6.14 -26.09 33.30
CA GLN A 276 -5.38 -25.71 32.11
C GLN A 276 -4.91 -24.25 32.17
N THR A 277 -3.84 -23.98 31.43
CA THR A 277 -3.25 -22.65 31.31
C THR A 277 -3.35 -22.17 29.87
N LEU A 278 -3.86 -20.94 29.67
CA LEU A 278 -3.67 -20.20 28.44
C LEU A 278 -2.66 -19.08 28.68
N THR A 279 -1.59 -19.04 27.89
CA THR A 279 -0.60 -17.96 27.92
C THR A 279 -0.69 -17.14 26.65
N ILE A 280 -0.93 -15.84 26.79
CA ILE A 280 -1.01 -14.87 25.70
C ILE A 280 0.29 -14.07 25.67
N LYS A 281 1.04 -14.16 24.58
CA LYS A 281 2.31 -13.42 24.41
C LYS A 281 2.25 -12.27 23.40
N LYS A 282 1.16 -12.16 22.66
CA LYS A 282 0.89 -11.10 21.66
C LYS A 282 -0.54 -10.57 21.82
N GLU A 283 -1.12 -10.03 20.77
CA GLU A 283 -2.47 -9.47 20.77
C GLU A 283 -3.55 -10.57 20.71
N LEU A 284 -4.52 -10.52 21.61
CA LEU A 284 -5.75 -11.29 21.55
C LEU A 284 -6.94 -10.33 21.43
N ILE A 285 -7.52 -10.29 20.23
CA ILE A 285 -8.63 -9.39 19.87
C ILE A 285 -9.95 -10.13 20.06
N ILE A 286 -10.71 -9.75 21.08
CA ILE A 286 -11.99 -10.37 21.42
C ILE A 286 -13.12 -9.73 20.59
N PRO A 287 -14.10 -10.50 20.10
CA PRO A 287 -15.25 -9.93 19.38
C PRO A 287 -16.21 -9.23 20.35
N ASP A 288 -17.07 -8.38 19.80
CA ASP A 288 -18.20 -7.83 20.56
C ASP A 288 -19.05 -8.93 21.20
N ASN A 289 -19.50 -8.69 22.43
CA ASN A 289 -20.19 -9.66 23.28
C ASN A 289 -19.37 -10.93 23.59
N GLY A 290 -18.08 -10.97 23.24
CA GLY A 290 -17.18 -12.06 23.58
C GLY A 290 -16.95 -12.16 25.09
N VAL A 291 -16.50 -13.33 25.54
CA VAL A 291 -16.18 -13.57 26.95
C VAL A 291 -15.05 -14.59 27.07
N ILE A 292 -14.18 -14.41 28.06
CA ILE A 292 -13.21 -15.43 28.46
C ILE A 292 -13.72 -16.08 29.75
N ILE A 293 -14.02 -17.36 29.70
CA ILE A 293 -14.50 -18.15 30.84
C ILE A 293 -13.36 -19.01 31.36
N MET A 294 -13.02 -18.81 32.62
CA MET A 294 -12.00 -19.57 33.33
C MET A 294 -12.66 -20.62 34.22
N GLU A 295 -12.45 -21.90 33.93
CA GLU A 295 -12.92 -23.00 34.79
C GLU A 295 -12.03 -23.16 36.05
N LYS A 296 -12.40 -24.08 36.94
CA LYS A 296 -11.71 -24.32 38.22
C LYS A 296 -10.20 -24.56 38.05
N ASN A 297 -9.39 -23.89 38.87
CA ASN A 297 -7.93 -24.00 38.88
C ASN A 297 -7.26 -23.68 37.52
N SER A 298 -7.96 -22.99 36.61
CA SER A 298 -7.38 -22.59 35.33
C SER A 298 -6.57 -21.30 35.46
N LEU A 299 -5.61 -21.10 34.57
CA LEU A 299 -4.73 -19.93 34.56
C LEU A 299 -4.83 -19.21 33.23
N LEU A 300 -4.93 -17.89 33.28
CA LEU A 300 -4.76 -17.00 32.14
C LEU A 300 -3.51 -16.16 32.40
N LYS A 301 -2.47 -16.35 31.61
CA LYS A 301 -1.23 -15.59 31.69
C LYS A 301 -1.19 -14.61 30.52
N VAL A 302 -0.96 -13.34 30.78
CA VAL A 302 -0.68 -12.33 29.75
C VAL A 302 0.75 -11.89 29.95
N ASP A 303 1.64 -12.32 29.06
CA ASP A 303 3.09 -12.20 29.20
C ASP A 303 3.64 -11.41 28.01
N ASN A 304 3.78 -10.09 28.18
CA ASN A 304 4.04 -9.13 27.09
C ASN A 304 2.94 -9.09 26.00
N GLY A 305 1.83 -9.79 26.22
CA GLY A 305 0.65 -9.75 25.35
C GLY A 305 -0.35 -8.67 25.75
N LYS A 306 -1.40 -8.53 24.94
CA LYS A 306 -2.52 -7.63 25.21
C LYS A 306 -3.83 -8.32 24.86
N ILE A 307 -4.80 -8.27 25.76
CA ILE A 307 -6.16 -8.72 25.52
C ILE A 307 -7.05 -7.49 25.46
N TYR A 308 -7.81 -7.31 24.38
CA TYR A 308 -8.74 -6.19 24.25
C TYR A 308 -9.88 -6.52 23.28
N SER A 309 -10.95 -5.72 23.34
CA SER A 309 -12.01 -5.69 22.34
C SER A 309 -12.04 -4.31 21.68
N PRO A 310 -12.06 -4.22 20.34
CA PRO A 310 -12.30 -2.95 19.65
C PRO A 310 -13.74 -2.44 19.84
N GLY A 311 -14.67 -3.33 20.17
CA GLY A 311 -16.07 -2.99 20.36
C GLY A 311 -16.43 -2.80 21.84
N LYS A 312 -17.50 -2.05 22.09
CA LYS A 312 -17.87 -1.51 23.42
C LYS A 312 -18.50 -2.54 24.36
N ASN A 313 -18.85 -3.73 23.87
CA ASN A 313 -19.68 -4.69 24.60
C ASN A 313 -18.92 -5.96 24.99
N TRP A 314 -17.62 -5.85 25.28
CA TRP A 314 -16.88 -7.01 25.79
C TRP A 314 -17.37 -7.40 27.18
N GLN A 315 -17.78 -8.65 27.36
CA GLN A 315 -18.29 -9.14 28.65
C GLN A 315 -17.18 -9.43 29.68
N GLY A 316 -15.92 -9.20 29.30
CA GLY A 316 -14.77 -9.37 30.19
C GLY A 316 -14.36 -10.83 30.39
N ILE A 317 -13.85 -11.09 31.59
CA ILE A 317 -13.28 -12.38 32.00
C ILE A 317 -14.06 -12.90 33.22
N ILE A 318 -14.69 -14.06 33.07
CA ILE A 318 -15.52 -14.69 34.11
C ILE A 318 -14.78 -15.87 34.73
N LYS A 319 -14.54 -15.80 36.04
CA LYS A 319 -13.99 -16.93 36.83
C LYS A 319 -15.14 -17.78 37.37
N LYS A 320 -15.25 -19.04 36.93
CA LYS A 320 -16.22 -19.97 37.52
C LYS A 320 -15.70 -20.42 38.88
N ASN A 321 -16.30 -19.91 39.96
CA ASN A 321 -16.02 -20.38 41.30
C ASN A 321 -16.58 -21.80 41.49
N SER A 322 -15.81 -22.65 42.16
CA SER A 322 -16.33 -23.88 42.73
C SER A 322 -16.68 -23.65 44.18
N GLY A 323 -17.97 -23.77 44.53
CA GLY A 323 -18.45 -23.79 45.90
C GLY A 323 -17.79 -24.90 46.74
N CYS A 324 -17.85 -24.69 48.05
CA CYS A 324 -17.36 -25.50 49.17
C CYS A 324 -15.86 -25.32 49.54
N ILE A 325 -15.68 -24.71 50.71
CA ILE A 325 -14.43 -24.39 51.40
C ILE A 325 -13.92 -25.65 52.09
N ASN A 326 -12.79 -26.21 51.66
CA ASN A 326 -12.01 -27.16 52.45
C ASN A 326 -10.69 -26.49 52.87
N LEU A 327 -10.48 -26.40 54.19
CA LEU A 327 -9.46 -25.60 54.86
C LEU A 327 -8.01 -26.13 54.74
N PHE A 328 -7.76 -27.30 54.14
CA PHE A 328 -6.47 -28.00 54.29
C PHE A 328 -5.78 -28.48 52.99
N LYS A 329 -6.06 -27.87 51.82
CA LYS A 329 -5.26 -28.13 50.60
C LYS A 329 -4.72 -26.84 50.00
N ARG A 330 -3.41 -26.81 49.70
CA ARG A 330 -2.71 -25.77 48.92
C ARG A 330 -3.48 -25.59 47.59
N LYS A 331 -4.31 -24.55 47.49
CA LYS A 331 -5.21 -24.32 46.35
C LYS A 331 -4.41 -23.83 45.14
N LYS A 332 -4.50 -24.53 44.01
CA LYS A 332 -4.35 -23.87 42.70
C LYS A 332 -5.58 -23.02 42.49
N LEU A 333 -5.47 -21.70 42.63
CA LEU A 333 -6.58 -20.78 42.40
C LEU A 333 -6.78 -20.54 40.91
N THR A 334 -8.02 -20.23 40.51
CA THR A 334 -8.29 -19.70 39.18
C THR A 334 -7.77 -18.26 39.12
N GLU A 335 -6.72 -18.03 38.35
CA GLU A 335 -5.94 -16.80 38.45
C GLU A 335 -5.62 -16.19 37.07
N ILE A 336 -5.59 -14.85 37.04
CA ILE A 336 -5.11 -14.07 35.92
C ILE A 336 -3.76 -13.50 36.34
N ILE A 337 -2.72 -13.75 35.54
CA ILE A 337 -1.35 -13.35 35.84
C ILE A 337 -0.86 -12.43 34.71
N LEU A 338 -0.50 -11.19 35.05
CA LEU A 338 0.12 -10.24 34.13
C LEU A 338 1.64 -10.25 34.34
N LYS A 339 2.42 -10.40 33.27
CA LYS A 339 3.89 -10.42 33.27
C LYS A 339 4.44 -9.55 32.15
N ASN A 340 5.64 -9.00 32.32
CA ASN A 340 6.39 -8.31 31.28
C ASN A 340 5.54 -7.29 30.50
N ASN A 341 4.82 -6.43 31.22
CA ASN A 341 3.88 -5.44 30.66
C ASN A 341 2.64 -6.02 29.96
N GLY A 342 2.26 -7.25 30.27
CA GLY A 342 1.01 -7.84 29.81
C GLY A 342 -0.19 -6.99 30.24
N THR A 343 -1.08 -6.68 29.32
CA THR A 343 -2.21 -5.78 29.57
C THR A 343 -3.55 -6.40 29.20
N ILE A 344 -4.60 -5.96 29.90
CA ILE A 344 -5.99 -6.27 29.60
C ILE A 344 -6.73 -4.94 29.54
N VAL A 345 -7.37 -4.64 28.41
CA VAL A 345 -8.09 -3.39 28.17
C VAL A 345 -9.57 -3.72 28.00
N TYR A 346 -10.38 -3.26 28.96
CA TYR A 346 -11.82 -3.48 29.01
C TYR A 346 -12.59 -2.57 28.05
#